data_AF-A0A0B4FJI6-F1
#
_entry.id   AF-A0A0B4FJI6-F1
#
_cell.length_a   1.000
_cell.length_b   1.000
_cell.length_c   1.000
_cell.angle_alpha   90.00
_cell.angle_beta   90.00
_cell.angle_gamma   90.00
#
_symmetry.space_group_name_H-M   'P 1'
#
loop_
_entity.id
_entity.type
_entity.pdbx_description
1 polymer ?
#
loop_
_entity_poly.entity_id
_entity_poly.type
_entity_poly.pdbx_seq_one_letter_code
_entity_poly.pdbx_strand_id
1 'polypeptide(L)'
;AAGIASSRWIVDCAIAEFQINRPHLQLVYLPHLDYSLQRLGPDHPSIVDEVRAIDREVGRLLAFAKVQGAAVMLLSEYGIEAVEQSVSINRVLRTEGWLQVRQSLSWELLDPGASAAFAVADHQVAHVYVKQAQDIP
;
A
#
# COMPACT_ATOMS: atom_id res chain seq x y z
N ALA A 1 9.59 -9.39 -3.57
CA ALA A 1 9.80 -7.97 -3.19
C ALA A 1 9.29 -7.10 -4.33
N ALA A 2 8.52 -6.06 -4.03
CA ALA A 2 7.85 -5.19 -4.99
C ALA A 2 8.70 -3.96 -5.38
N GLY A 3 9.99 -4.17 -5.69
CA GLY A 3 10.89 -3.11 -6.14
C GLY A 3 10.63 -2.69 -7.60
N ILE A 4 11.49 -1.84 -8.15
CA ILE A 4 11.34 -1.30 -9.52
C ILE A 4 11.12 -2.38 -10.60
N ALA A 5 11.70 -3.57 -10.43
CA ALA A 5 11.51 -4.70 -11.34
C ALA A 5 10.04 -5.10 -11.51
N SER A 6 9.23 -4.98 -10.44
CA SER A 6 7.79 -5.26 -10.51
C SER A 6 7.06 -4.21 -11.35
N SER A 7 7.37 -2.93 -11.17
CA SER A 7 6.77 -1.86 -12.00
C SER A 7 7.22 -1.94 -13.46
N ARG A 8 8.49 -2.29 -13.74
CA ARG A 8 8.96 -2.56 -15.10
C ARG A 8 8.15 -3.66 -15.78
N TRP A 9 7.95 -4.78 -15.08
CA TRP A 9 7.16 -5.89 -15.58
C TRP A 9 5.71 -5.48 -15.86
N ILE A 10 5.08 -4.70 -14.97
CA ILE A 10 3.73 -4.17 -15.20
C ILE A 10 3.68 -3.26 -16.43
N VAL A 11 4.67 -2.38 -16.63
CA VAL A 11 4.77 -1.55 -17.84
C VAL A 11 4.91 -2.41 -19.10
N ASP A 12 5.75 -3.45 -19.07
CA ASP A 12 5.90 -4.39 -20.19
C ASP A 12 4.57 -5.08 -20.52
N CYS A 13 3.84 -5.55 -19.51
CA CYS A 13 2.52 -6.15 -19.67
C CYS A 13 1.49 -5.15 -20.21
N ALA A 14 1.48 -3.91 -19.71
CA ALA A 14 0.55 -2.89 -20.19
C ALA A 14 0.76 -2.57 -21.68
N ILE A 15 2.03 -2.44 -22.10
CA ILE A 15 2.38 -2.22 -23.51
C ILE A 15 1.97 -3.42 -24.37
N ALA A 16 2.31 -4.64 -23.94
CA ALA A 16 1.98 -5.86 -24.68
C ALA A 16 0.46 -6.03 -24.83
N GLU A 17 -0.29 -5.84 -23.75
CA GLU A 17 -1.75 -5.92 -23.74
C GLU A 17 -2.38 -4.90 -24.70
N PHE A 18 -1.87 -3.67 -24.71
CA PHE A 18 -2.36 -2.64 -25.63
C PHE A 18 -2.09 -3.00 -27.10
N GLN A 19 -0.94 -3.61 -27.40
CA GLN A 19 -0.62 -4.05 -28.76
C GLN A 19 -1.50 -5.21 -29.23
N ILE A 20 -1.83 -6.15 -28.34
CA ILE A 20 -2.63 -7.34 -28.65
C ILE A 20 -4.10 -6.95 -28.82
N ASN A 21 -4.67 -6.24 -27.85
CA ASN A 21 -6.13 -6.09 -27.73
C ASN A 21 -6.63 -4.67 -28.00
N ARG A 22 -5.76 -3.66 -28.02
CA ARG A 22 -6.12 -2.23 -28.22
C ARG A 22 -7.34 -1.80 -27.39
N PRO A 23 -7.25 -1.90 -26.05
CA PRO A 23 -8.38 -1.59 -25.19
C PRO A 23 -8.77 -0.11 -25.29
N HIS A 24 -10.08 0.17 -25.18
CA HIS A 24 -10.60 1.54 -25.14
C HIS A 24 -10.29 2.26 -23.81
N LEU A 25 -10.02 1.49 -22.74
CA LEU A 25 -9.61 1.96 -21.42
C LEU A 25 -8.62 0.96 -20.83
N GLN A 26 -7.48 1.45 -20.33
CA GLN A 26 -6.49 0.64 -19.62
C GLN A 26 -6.12 1.36 -18.32
N LEU A 27 -6.24 0.65 -17.20
CA LEU A 27 -5.83 1.12 -15.88
C LEU A 27 -4.56 0.37 -15.48
N VAL A 28 -3.50 1.12 -15.16
CA VAL A 28 -2.18 0.56 -14.86
C VAL A 28 -1.73 1.09 -13.51
N TYR A 29 -1.41 0.19 -12.59
CA TYR A 29 -0.94 0.53 -11.25
C TYR A 29 0.53 0.16 -11.09
N LEU A 30 1.37 1.12 -10.66
CA LEU A 30 2.81 0.96 -10.52
C LEU A 30 3.23 1.12 -9.04
N PRO A 31 3.36 0.03 -8.27
CA PRO A 31 3.42 0.10 -6.80
C PRO A 31 4.80 0.46 -6.23
N HIS A 32 5.81 0.72 -7.08
CA HIS A 32 7.20 0.79 -6.64
C HIS A 32 7.43 1.80 -5.51
N LEU A 33 6.90 3.01 -5.65
CA LEU A 33 7.15 4.08 -4.69
C LEU A 33 6.50 3.82 -3.35
N ASP A 34 5.29 3.23 -3.31
CA ASP A 34 4.59 2.91 -2.06
C ASP A 34 5.48 2.09 -1.13
N TYR A 35 6.10 1.02 -1.64
CA TYR A 35 6.95 0.17 -0.82
C TYR A 35 8.23 0.88 -0.36
N SER A 36 8.87 1.64 -1.23
CA SER A 36 10.11 2.36 -0.89
C SER A 36 9.86 3.45 0.15
N LEU A 37 8.78 4.20 -0.01
CA LEU A 37 8.36 5.27 0.90
C LEU A 37 7.86 4.71 2.23
N GLN A 38 7.08 3.63 2.25
CA GLN A 38 6.62 3.00 3.51
C GLN A 38 7.77 2.39 4.30
N ARG A 39 8.82 1.90 3.63
CA ARG A 39 9.98 1.27 4.29
C ARG A 39 10.96 2.30 4.86
N LEU A 40 11.21 3.39 4.13
CA LEU A 40 12.30 4.32 4.45
C LEU A 40 11.82 5.71 4.91
N GLY A 41 10.57 6.07 4.59
CA GLY A 41 10.04 7.42 4.75
C GLY A 41 10.33 8.32 3.54
N PRO A 42 9.56 9.40 3.35
CA PRO A 42 9.68 10.29 2.20
C PRO A 42 10.98 11.10 2.18
N ASP A 43 11.55 11.40 3.35
CA ASP A 43 12.76 12.23 3.48
C ASP A 43 14.06 11.43 3.38
N HIS A 44 13.99 10.11 3.21
CA HIS A 44 15.19 9.29 3.11
C HIS A 44 15.97 9.64 1.83
N PRO A 45 17.29 9.86 1.88
CA PRO A 45 18.06 10.39 0.75
C PRO A 45 18.03 9.51 -0.51
N SER A 46 17.80 8.20 -0.36
CA SER A 46 17.68 7.28 -1.50
C SER A 46 16.34 7.40 -2.26
N ILE A 47 15.31 8.04 -1.69
CA ILE A 47 13.99 8.16 -2.34
C ILE A 47 14.10 8.92 -3.66
N VAL A 48 15.01 9.88 -3.76
CA VAL A 48 15.29 10.59 -5.02
C VAL A 48 15.67 9.62 -6.14
N ASP A 49 16.44 8.57 -5.84
CA ASP A 49 16.81 7.56 -6.83
C ASP A 49 15.65 6.61 -7.16
N GLU A 50 14.80 6.30 -6.19
CA GLU A 50 13.58 5.50 -6.42
C GLU A 50 12.57 6.24 -7.30
N VAL A 51 12.43 7.56 -7.10
CA VAL A 51 11.62 8.45 -7.95
C VAL A 51 12.17 8.48 -9.38
N ARG A 52 13.48 8.66 -9.55
CA ARG A 52 14.11 8.59 -10.88
C ARG A 52 13.92 7.22 -11.54
N ALA A 53 13.94 6.14 -10.76
CA ALA A 53 13.78 4.80 -11.29
C ALA A 53 12.36 4.60 -11.84
N ILE A 54 11.32 5.00 -11.09
CA ILE A 54 9.94 4.88 -11.57
C ILE A 54 9.62 5.85 -12.71
N ASP A 55 10.16 7.07 -12.66
CA ASP A 55 9.99 8.09 -13.71
C ASP A 55 10.39 7.56 -15.09
N ARG A 56 11.49 6.79 -15.17
CA ARG A 56 11.92 6.13 -16.41
C ARG A 56 10.88 5.14 -16.95
N GLU A 57 10.29 4.31 -16.09
CA GLU A 57 9.30 3.31 -16.52
C GLU A 57 7.95 3.96 -16.87
N VAL A 58 7.52 4.96 -16.09
CA VAL A 58 6.35 5.80 -16.41
C VAL A 58 6.55 6.49 -17.76
N GLY A 59 7.71 7.14 -17.97
CA GLY A 59 8.04 7.81 -19.22
C GLY A 59 7.99 6.86 -20.42
N ARG A 60 8.44 5.62 -20.26
CA ARG A 60 8.35 4.58 -21.29
C ARG A 60 6.90 4.24 -21.65
N LEU A 61 6.03 4.08 -20.65
CA LEU A 61 4.61 3.82 -20.87
C LEU A 61 3.90 5.01 -21.53
N LEU A 62 4.17 6.24 -21.06
CA LEU A 62 3.59 7.47 -21.61
C LEU A 62 4.02 7.71 -23.06
N ALA A 63 5.29 7.47 -23.38
CA ALA A 63 5.80 7.59 -24.74
C ALA A 63 5.10 6.60 -25.69
N PHE A 64 4.93 5.35 -25.25
CA PHE A 64 4.16 4.36 -26.00
C PHE A 64 2.70 4.82 -26.22
N ALA A 65 2.00 5.20 -25.16
CA ALA A 65 0.60 5.65 -25.24
C ALA A 65 0.43 6.85 -26.18
N LYS A 66 1.36 7.80 -26.16
CA LYS A 66 1.39 8.96 -27.07
C LYS A 66 1.51 8.55 -28.54
N VAL A 67 2.37 7.57 -28.85
CA VAL A 67 2.50 7.03 -30.22
C VAL A 67 1.21 6.35 -30.68
N GLN A 68 0.47 5.73 -29.77
CA GLN A 68 -0.84 5.14 -30.07
C GLN A 68 -1.98 6.18 -30.17
N GLY A 69 -1.72 7.46 -29.91
CA GLY A 69 -2.75 8.51 -29.88
C GLY A 69 -3.71 8.38 -28.69
N ALA A 70 -3.35 7.65 -27.64
CA ALA A 70 -4.17 7.52 -26.45
C ALA A 70 -4.11 8.78 -25.59
N ALA A 71 -5.26 9.19 -25.03
CA ALA A 71 -5.30 10.18 -23.96
C ALA A 71 -4.80 9.53 -22.66
N VAL A 72 -3.98 10.25 -21.89
CA VAL A 72 -3.39 9.73 -20.66
C VAL A 72 -3.69 10.65 -19.47
N MET A 73 -4.03 10.02 -18.35
CA MET A 73 -4.15 10.66 -17.05
C MET A 73 -3.21 9.92 -16.08
N LEU A 74 -2.31 10.66 -15.45
CA LEU A 74 -1.41 10.16 -14.42
C LEU A 74 -1.83 10.76 -13.08
N LEU A 75 -2.09 9.89 -12.10
CA LEU A 75 -2.56 10.27 -10.77
C LEU A 75 -1.69 9.58 -9.71
N SER A 76 -1.61 10.20 -8.54
CA SER A 76 -1.17 9.56 -7.30
C SER A 76 -2.42 9.25 -6.48
N GLU A 77 -2.51 8.06 -5.88
CA GLU A 77 -3.65 7.67 -5.06
C GLU A 77 -3.66 8.41 -3.72
N TYR A 78 -2.51 8.44 -3.05
CA TYR A 78 -2.28 9.11 -1.78
C TYR A 78 -0.82 9.58 -1.66
N GLY A 79 -0.53 10.37 -0.62
CA GLY A 79 0.83 10.77 -0.24
C GLY A 79 1.31 9.99 0.99
N ILE A 80 2.62 9.84 1.12
CA ILE A 80 3.24 9.26 2.31
C ILE A 80 3.99 10.36 3.04
N GLU A 81 3.67 10.53 4.32
CA GLU A 81 4.24 11.55 5.19
C GLU A 81 5.28 10.95 6.14
N ALA A 82 6.18 11.79 6.63
CA ALA A 82 7.14 11.39 7.65
C ALA A 82 6.43 11.02 8.96
N VAL A 83 6.90 9.97 9.62
CA VAL A 83 6.43 9.53 10.94
C VAL A 83 7.61 9.26 11.85
N GLU A 84 7.48 9.63 13.13
CA GLU A 84 8.56 9.48 14.10
C GLU A 84 8.39 8.26 15.03
N GLN A 85 7.15 7.75 15.14
CA GLN A 85 6.83 6.70 16.09
C GLN A 85 5.80 5.71 15.53
N SER A 86 6.08 4.42 15.72
CA SER A 86 5.09 3.36 15.53
C SER A 86 4.28 3.12 16.79
N VAL A 87 2.96 2.95 16.64
CA VAL A 87 2.05 2.60 17.73
C VAL A 87 1.45 1.23 17.46
N SER A 88 1.78 0.25 18.30
CA SER A 88 1.24 -1.11 18.20
C SER A 88 -0.06 -1.26 18.99
N ILE A 89 -1.14 -0.62 18.51
CA ILE A 89 -2.44 -0.54 19.22
C ILE A 89 -2.93 -1.91 19.70
N ASN A 90 -2.95 -2.92 18.82
CA ASN A 90 -3.41 -4.26 19.17
C ASN A 90 -2.54 -4.99 20.19
N ARG A 91 -1.24 -4.66 20.28
CA ARG A 91 -0.38 -5.22 21.33
C ARG A 91 -0.76 -4.65 22.68
N VAL A 92 -1.03 -3.34 22.76
CA VAL A 92 -1.49 -2.68 23.99
C VAL A 92 -2.85 -3.23 24.41
N LEU A 93 -3.84 -3.25 23.51
CA LEU A 93 -5.16 -3.80 23.80
C LEU A 93 -5.10 -5.26 24.28
N ARG A 94 -4.16 -6.05 23.74
CA ARG A 94 -3.94 -7.43 24.19
C ARG A 94 -3.34 -7.49 25.59
N THR A 95 -2.31 -6.69 25.88
CA THR A 95 -1.68 -6.64 27.21
C THR A 95 -2.68 -6.24 28.28
N GLU A 96 -3.61 -5.34 27.95
CA GLU A 96 -4.69 -4.89 28.85
C GLU A 96 -5.91 -5.83 28.86
N GLY A 97 -5.88 -6.95 28.13
CA GLY A 97 -6.96 -7.97 28.13
C GLY A 97 -8.18 -7.67 27.25
N TRP A 98 -8.18 -6.56 26.50
CA TRP A 98 -9.28 -6.17 25.61
C TRP A 98 -9.32 -6.97 24.32
N LEU A 99 -8.14 -7.30 23.77
CA LEU A 99 -8.00 -8.07 22.55
C LEU A 99 -7.73 -9.54 22.87
N GLN A 100 -8.50 -10.43 22.25
CA GLN A 100 -8.39 -11.87 22.40
C GLN A 100 -7.78 -12.51 21.15
N VAL A 101 -7.08 -13.61 21.36
CA VAL A 101 -6.51 -14.44 20.29
C VAL A 101 -6.92 -15.89 20.49
N ARG A 102 -7.07 -16.62 19.38
CA ARG A 102 -7.12 -18.08 19.40
C ARG A 102 -5.71 -18.62 19.34
N GLN A 103 -5.34 -19.41 20.33
CA GLN A 103 -4.08 -20.15 20.31
C GLN A 103 -4.21 -21.36 19.38
N SER A 104 -3.27 -21.47 18.44
CA SER A 104 -3.02 -22.68 17.65
C SER A 104 -1.72 -23.33 18.13
N LEU A 105 -1.30 -24.44 17.51
CA LEU A 105 -0.12 -25.20 17.95
C LEU A 105 1.20 -24.40 17.95
N SER A 106 1.36 -23.45 17.02
CA SER A 106 2.63 -22.70 16.87
C SER A 106 2.44 -21.20 16.63
N TRP A 107 1.20 -20.73 16.54
CA TRP A 107 0.88 -19.35 16.21
C TRP A 107 -0.47 -18.96 16.81
N GLU A 108 -0.78 -17.67 16.74
CA GLU A 108 -2.00 -17.11 17.31
C GLU A 108 -2.76 -16.36 16.23
N LEU A 109 -4.08 -16.51 16.22
CA LEU A 109 -4.96 -15.76 15.33
C LEU A 109 -5.74 -14.74 16.16
N LEU A 110 -5.83 -13.49 15.69
CA LEU A 110 -6.78 -12.51 16.24
C LEU A 110 -8.19 -13.12 16.29
N ASP A 111 -8.90 -12.98 17.41
CA ASP A 111 -10.32 -13.32 17.52
C ASP A 111 -11.15 -12.04 17.72
N PRO A 112 -11.63 -11.42 16.63
CA PRO A 112 -12.43 -10.20 16.73
C PRO A 112 -13.74 -10.40 17.52
N GLY A 113 -14.33 -11.60 17.47
CA GLY A 113 -15.64 -11.87 18.10
C GLY A 113 -15.53 -12.04 19.62
N ALA A 114 -14.42 -12.60 20.09
CA ALA A 114 -14.11 -12.73 21.51
C ALA A 114 -13.51 -11.46 22.13
N SER A 115 -12.99 -10.54 21.31
CA SER A 115 -12.39 -9.29 21.79
C SER A 115 -13.44 -8.28 22.26
N ALA A 116 -13.15 -7.59 23.36
CA ALA A 116 -13.92 -6.42 23.80
C ALA A 116 -13.57 -5.18 22.96
N ALA A 117 -12.29 -5.05 22.58
CA ALA A 117 -11.85 -4.08 21.60
C ALA A 117 -10.67 -4.59 20.76
N PHE A 118 -10.59 -4.18 19.50
CA PHE A 118 -9.45 -4.39 18.62
C PHE A 118 -9.36 -3.26 17.59
N ALA A 119 -8.18 -3.05 17.03
CA ALA A 119 -7.95 -2.07 15.97
C ALA A 119 -7.69 -2.73 14.63
N VAL A 120 -8.28 -2.19 13.57
CA VAL A 120 -7.86 -2.42 12.19
C VAL A 120 -7.03 -1.21 11.78
N ALA A 121 -5.72 -1.37 11.77
CA ALA A 121 -4.77 -0.33 11.43
C ALA A 121 -4.41 -0.41 9.94
N ASP A 122 -4.44 0.74 9.28
CA ASP A 122 -4.03 0.95 7.90
C ASP A 122 -3.13 2.19 7.84
N HIS A 123 -1.83 1.98 7.65
CA HIS A 123 -0.81 3.01 7.73
C HIS A 123 -0.89 3.88 9.01
N GLN A 124 -1.22 5.17 8.86
CA GLN A 124 -1.28 6.18 9.92
C GLN A 124 -2.69 6.32 10.53
N VAL A 125 -3.66 5.52 10.08
CA VAL A 125 -5.04 5.54 10.56
C VAL A 125 -5.39 4.18 11.15
N ALA A 126 -6.20 4.16 12.20
CA ALA A 126 -6.74 2.94 12.75
C ALA A 126 -8.21 3.10 13.12
N HIS A 127 -9.03 2.16 12.66
CA HIS A 127 -10.40 2.01 13.15
C HIS A 127 -10.36 1.13 14.39
N VAL A 128 -10.77 1.69 15.54
CA VAL A 128 -10.90 0.93 16.79
C VAL A 128 -12.34 0.46 16.92
N TYR A 129 -12.50 -0.85 16.89
CA TYR A 129 -13.78 -1.52 17.11
C TYR A 129 -13.92 -1.81 18.60
N VAL A 130 -15.01 -1.33 19.19
CA VAL A 130 -15.35 -1.53 20.59
C VAL A 130 -16.71 -2.20 20.65
N LYS A 131 -16.81 -3.30 21.39
CA LYS A 131 -18.00 -4.15 21.41
C LYS A 131 -19.17 -3.51 22.14
N GLN A 132 -18.90 -2.78 23.22
CA GLN A 132 -19.93 -2.11 24.02
C GLN A 132 -19.76 -0.59 23.93
N ALA A 133 -20.84 0.12 23.63
CA ALA A 133 -20.81 1.58 23.50
C ALA A 133 -20.39 2.29 24.79
N GLN A 134 -20.66 1.69 25.95
CA GLN A 134 -20.29 2.22 27.27
C GLN A 134 -18.77 2.25 27.53
N ASP A 135 -17.99 1.52 26.73
CA ASP A 135 -16.52 1.48 26.84
C ASP A 135 -15.84 2.56 25.97
N ILE A 136 -16.64 3.40 25.28
CA ILE A 136 -16.17 4.56 24.51
C ILE A 136 -16.31 5.82 25.40
N PRO A 137 -15.24 6.61 25.60
CA PRO A 137 -15.27 7.83 26.42
C PRO A 137 -16.23 8.92 25.94
#